data_AF-A0A1S1HUV0-F1
#
_entry.id   AF-A0A1S1HUV0-F1
#
_cell.length_a   1.000
_cell.length_b   1.000
_cell.length_c   1.000
_cell.angle_alpha   90.00
_cell.angle_beta   90.00
_cell.angle_gamma   90.00
#
_symmetry.space_group_name_H-M   'P 1'
#
loop_
_entity.id
_entity.type
_entity.pdbx_description
1 polymer ?
#
loop_
_entity_poly.entity_id
_entity_poly.type
_entity_poly.pdbx_seq_one_letter_code
_entity_poly.pdbx_strand_id
1 'polypeptide(L)'
;MRVTTKNSISDYTEKEFLTLIENIYFVNTESEEEHRKWVNHFSEIIEHPRGNGLIYYPNKNRPDTPEGVVQEVKEWRAQQGKPGFKVG
;
A
#
# COMPACT_ATOMS: atom_id res chain seq x y z
N MET A 1 -7.74 1.92 15.36
CA MET A 1 -6.40 2.55 15.39
C MET A 1 -6.41 3.70 14.39
N ARG A 2 -5.86 4.87 14.72
CA ARG A 2 -5.74 5.96 13.74
C ARG A 2 -4.60 5.64 12.78
N VAL A 3 -4.89 5.54 11.48
CA VAL A 3 -3.86 5.42 10.43
C VAL A 3 -3.29 6.81 10.18
N THR A 4 -1.98 6.96 10.34
CA THR A 4 -1.28 8.20 9.99
C THR A 4 -0.65 8.03 8.61
N THR A 5 -0.98 8.92 7.67
CA THR A 5 -0.35 8.95 6.35
C THR A 5 1.06 9.54 6.45
N LYS A 6 2.03 8.94 5.74
CA LYS A 6 3.43 9.39 5.65
C LYS A 6 3.79 9.62 4.19
N ASN A 7 4.64 10.61 3.92
CA ASN A 7 4.85 11.15 2.58
C ASN A 7 5.62 10.22 1.63
N SER A 8 6.38 9.27 2.17
CA SER A 8 7.12 8.28 1.37
C SER A 8 6.96 6.89 1.95
N ILE A 9 7.03 5.88 1.08
CA ILE A 9 7.08 4.48 1.52
C ILE A 9 8.28 4.19 2.42
N SER A 10 9.38 4.94 2.27
CA SER A 10 10.58 4.83 3.11
C SER A 10 10.38 5.33 4.54
N ASP A 11 9.26 6.02 4.82
CA ASP A 11 8.90 6.44 6.17
C ASP A 11 8.08 5.36 6.90
N TYR A 12 7.54 4.39 6.16
CA TYR A 12 6.77 3.26 6.67
C TYR A 12 7.66 2.08 6.99
N THR A 13 7.49 1.51 8.18
CA THR A 13 7.83 0.09 8.38
C THR A 13 6.86 -0.78 7.59
N GLU A 14 7.26 -2.00 7.27
CA GLU A 14 6.41 -2.96 6.54
C GLU A 14 5.08 -3.21 7.27
N LYS A 15 5.11 -3.25 8.62
CA LYS A 15 3.92 -3.43 9.46
C LYS A 15 2.94 -2.25 9.38
N GLU A 16 3.44 -1.01 9.44
CA GLU A 16 2.58 0.17 9.33
C GLU A 16 1.93 0.27 7.95
N PHE A 17 2.69 -0.09 6.90
CA PHE A 17 2.17 -0.12 5.55
C PHE A 17 1.12 -1.24 5.39
N LEU A 18 1.36 -2.43 5.93
CA LEU A 18 0.37 -3.51 5.94
C LEU A 18 -0.93 -3.07 6.59
N THR A 19 -0.88 -2.40 7.76
CA THR A 19 -2.08 -1.86 8.41
C THR A 19 -2.83 -0.85 7.54
N LEU A 20 -2.14 0.00 6.78
CA LEU A 20 -2.79 0.87 5.79
C LEU A 20 -3.50 0.03 4.72
N ILE A 21 -2.85 -0.99 4.17
CA ILE A 21 -3.44 -1.85 3.14
C ILE A 21 -4.65 -2.61 3.68
N GLU A 22 -4.56 -3.25 4.84
CA GLU A 22 -5.69 -3.95 5.48
C GLU A 22 -6.91 -3.02 5.62
N ASN A 23 -6.68 -1.78 6.05
CA ASN A 23 -7.76 -0.84 6.23
C ASN A 23 -8.39 -0.37 4.91
N ILE A 24 -7.62 -0.21 3.84
CA ILE A 24 -8.17 0.03 2.50
C ILE A 24 -8.93 -1.20 2.00
N TYR A 25 -8.33 -2.38 2.14
CA TYR A 25 -8.80 -3.64 1.58
C TYR A 25 -10.14 -4.08 2.19
N PHE A 26 -10.28 -3.93 3.50
CA PHE A 26 -11.50 -4.28 4.24
C PHE A 26 -12.44 -3.09 4.45
N VAL A 27 -12.13 -1.93 3.87
CA VAL A 27 -12.93 -0.70 3.98
C VAL A 27 -13.16 -0.29 5.45
N ASN A 28 -12.11 -0.39 6.27
CA ASN A 28 -12.13 -0.01 7.69
C ASN A 28 -11.94 1.51 7.86
N THR A 29 -12.87 2.28 7.32
CA THR A 29 -12.86 3.75 7.30
C THR A 29 -14.17 4.31 7.85
N GLU A 30 -14.14 5.53 8.38
CA GLU A 30 -15.33 6.22 8.88
C GLU A 30 -16.22 6.76 7.75
N SER A 31 -15.67 6.93 6.54
CA SER A 31 -16.41 7.42 5.37
C SER A 31 -15.77 7.02 4.04
N GLU A 32 -16.55 7.06 2.96
CA GLU A 32 -16.06 6.89 1.59
C GLU A 32 -14.99 7.93 1.22
N GLU A 33 -15.12 9.16 1.70
CA GLU A 33 -14.14 10.22 1.46
C GLU A 33 -12.80 9.93 2.15
N GLU A 34 -12.81 9.35 3.35
CA GLU A 34 -11.59 8.88 4.02
C GLU A 34 -10.96 7.70 3.26
N HIS A 35 -11.78 6.73 2.83
CA HIS A 35 -11.32 5.61 2.01
C HIS A 35 -10.64 6.09 0.73
N ARG A 36 -11.28 7.00 0.00
CA ARG A 36 -10.73 7.62 -1.20
C ARG A 36 -9.39 8.30 -0.94
N LYS A 37 -9.24 9.01 0.19
CA LYS A 37 -7.95 9.61 0.59
C LYS A 37 -6.87 8.57 0.80
N TRP A 38 -7.17 7.45 1.46
CA TRP A 38 -6.19 6.38 1.67
C TRP A 38 -5.81 5.66 0.37
N VAL A 39 -6.77 5.43 -0.52
CA VAL A 39 -6.52 4.83 -1.84
C VAL A 39 -5.64 5.74 -2.71
N ASN A 40 -5.89 7.05 -2.71
CA ASN A 40 -5.07 8.03 -3.42
C ASN A 40 -3.66 8.09 -2.82
N HIS A 41 -3.57 8.18 -1.49
CA HIS A 41 -2.30 8.17 -0.75
C HIS A 41 -1.46 6.94 -1.09
N PHE A 42 -2.06 5.74 -1.05
CA PHE A 42 -1.41 4.50 -1.46
C PHE A 42 -0.86 4.60 -2.88
N SER A 43 -1.66 5.06 -3.83
CA SER A 43 -1.27 5.17 -5.24
C SER A 43 -0.08 6.11 -5.44
N GLU A 44 -0.01 7.19 -4.67
CA GLU A 44 1.08 8.17 -4.72
C GLU A 44 2.39 7.58 -4.16
N ILE A 45 2.36 7.01 -2.95
CA ILE A 45 3.61 6.65 -2.24
C ILE A 45 4.28 5.38 -2.76
N ILE A 46 3.54 4.47 -3.41
CA ILE A 46 4.16 3.24 -3.96
C ILE A 46 4.92 3.52 -5.25
N GLU A 47 4.56 4.59 -5.97
CA GLU A 47 5.11 5.03 -7.26
C GLU A 47 4.98 3.98 -8.39
N HIS A 48 4.22 2.90 -8.14
CA HIS A 48 3.95 1.83 -9.09
C HIS A 48 2.97 2.34 -10.16
N PRO A 49 3.22 2.11 -11.47
CA PRO A 49 2.39 2.66 -12.55
C PRO A 49 0.93 2.20 -12.52
N ARG A 50 0.64 1.06 -11.88
CA ARG A 50 -0.73 0.57 -11.67
C ARG A 50 -1.48 1.26 -10.52
N GLY A 51 -0.81 1.98 -9.63
CA GLY A 51 -1.43 2.64 -8.47
C GLY A 51 -2.35 1.71 -7.67
N ASN A 52 -3.54 2.20 -7.31
CA ASN A 52 -4.62 1.43 -6.67
C ASN A 52 -5.08 0.18 -7.45
N GLY A 53 -4.71 0.03 -8.73
CA GLY A 53 -4.96 -1.16 -9.51
C GLY A 53 -4.23 -2.39 -8.98
N LEU A 54 -3.26 -2.23 -8.08
CA LEU A 54 -2.73 -3.35 -7.29
C LEU A 54 -3.80 -3.91 -6.33
N ILE A 55 -4.64 -3.07 -5.74
CA ILE A 55 -5.66 -3.50 -4.77
C ILE A 55 -6.89 -4.02 -5.51
N TYR A 56 -7.40 -3.29 -6.51
CA TYR A 56 -8.67 -3.63 -7.16
C TYR A 56 -8.56 -4.66 -8.28
N TYR A 57 -7.36 -4.83 -8.84
CA TYR A 57 -7.11 -5.71 -9.99
C TYR A 57 -5.79 -6.47 -9.78
N PRO A 58 -5.71 -7.35 -8.77
CA PRO A 58 -4.50 -8.09 -8.44
C PRO A 58 -4.00 -8.91 -9.63
N ASN A 59 -2.68 -9.04 -9.75
CA ASN A 59 -2.11 -9.95 -10.72
C ASN A 59 -2.41 -11.41 -10.33
N LYS A 60 -2.71 -12.26 -11.32
CA LYS A 60 -3.07 -13.67 -11.10
C LYS A 60 -1.91 -14.50 -10.50
N ASN A 61 -0.69 -13.98 -10.54
CA ASN A 61 0.51 -14.65 -10.05
C ASN A 61 0.80 -14.37 -8.56
N ARG A 62 -0.07 -13.65 -7.85
CA ARG A 62 0.03 -13.46 -6.39
C ARG A 62 -1.33 -13.70 -5.71
N PRO A 63 -1.35 -13.98 -4.40
CA PRO A 63 -2.58 -14.01 -3.62
C PRO A 63 -3.32 -12.66 -3.64
N ASP A 64 -4.64 -12.71 -3.68
CA ASP A 64 -5.50 -11.54 -3.49
C ASP A 64 -5.72 -11.27 -2.00
N THR A 65 -4.65 -10.79 -1.34
CA THR A 65 -4.63 -10.45 0.09
C THR A 65 -3.83 -9.18 0.35
N PRO A 66 -4.00 -8.51 1.51
CA PRO A 66 -3.17 -7.37 1.90
C PRO A 66 -1.66 -7.66 1.83
N GLU A 67 -1.22 -8.83 2.31
CA GLU A 67 0.19 -9.24 2.26
C GLU A 67 0.68 -9.43 0.83
N GLY A 68 -0.17 -9.94 -0.07
CA GLY A 68 0.13 -10.01 -1.50
C GLY A 68 0.39 -8.62 -2.10
N VAL A 69 -0.40 -7.61 -1.69
CA VAL A 69 -0.19 -6.20 -2.05
C VAL A 69 1.16 -5.69 -1.57
N VAL A 70 1.48 -5.88 -0.29
CA VAL A 70 2.74 -5.45 0.31
C VAL A 70 3.94 -6.10 -0.39
N GLN A 71 3.87 -7.41 -0.67
CA GLN A 71 4.96 -8.15 -1.30
C GLN A 71 5.24 -7.67 -2.72
N GLU A 72 4.22 -7.46 -3.56
CA GLU A 72 4.46 -6.96 -4.93
C GLU A 72 5.06 -5.56 -4.93
N VAL A 73 4.60 -4.67 -4.03
CA VAL A 73 5.18 -3.32 -3.89
C VAL A 73 6.66 -3.43 -3.52
N LYS A 74 7.00 -4.30 -2.55
CA LYS A 74 8.38 -4.52 -2.10
C LYS A 74 9.27 -5.05 -3.23
N GLU A 75 8.81 -6.07 -3.95
CA GLU A 75 9.54 -6.68 -5.06
C GLU A 75 9.73 -5.70 -6.23
N TRP A 76 8.65 -5.01 -6.63
CA TRP A 76 8.71 -4.06 -7.73
C TRP A 76 9.68 -2.92 -7.42
N ARG A 77 9.62 -2.34 -6.21
CA ARG A 77 10.54 -1.26 -5.83
C ARG A 77 11.99 -1.71 -5.83
N ALA A 78 12.28 -2.92 -5.34
CA ALA A 78 13.61 -3.51 -5.41
C ALA A 78 14.09 -3.68 -6.87
N GLN A 79 13.22 -4.15 -7.77
CA GLN A 79 13.54 -4.27 -9.20
C GLN A 79 13.80 -2.92 -9.88
N GLN A 80 13.15 -1.85 -9.42
CA GLN A 80 13.37 -0.48 -9.92
C GLN A 80 14.54 0.25 -9.24
N GLY A 81 15.26 -0.40 -8.31
CA GLY A 81 16.33 0.25 -7.55
C GLY A 81 15.85 1.37 -6.62
N LYS A 82 14.58 1.36 -6.23
CA LYS A 82 13.99 2.36 -5.33
C LYS A 82 14.16 1.96 -3.86
N PRO A 83 14.33 2.92 -2.94
CA PRO A 83 14.31 2.63 -1.50
C PRO A 83 13.03 1.89 -1.09
N GLY A 84 13.19 0.86 -0.25
CA GLY A 84 12.09 0.09 0.33
C GLY A 84 11.57 0.70 1.63
N PHE A 85 10.88 -0.13 2.42
CA PHE A 85 10.37 0.25 3.74
C PHE A 85 11.49 0.67 4.70
N LYS A 86 11.11 1.51 5.66
CA LYS A 86 11.93 1.84 6.82
C LYS A 86 12.33 0.56 7.55
N VAL A 87 13.63 0.39 7.77
CA VAL A 87 14.13 -0.61 8.71
C VAL A 87 13.76 -0.12 10.11
N GLY A 88 12.86 -0.86 10.76
CA GLY A 88 12.39 -0.61 12.13
C GLY A 88 13.31 -1.23 13.15
#